data_AF-A0A7I7PJV3-F1
#
_entry.id   AF-A0A7I7PJV3-F1
#
_cell.length_a   1.000
_cell.length_b   1.000
_cell.length_c   1.000
_cell.angle_alpha   90.00
_cell.angle_beta   90.00
_cell.angle_gamma   90.00
#
_symmetry.space_group_name_H-M   'P 1'
#
loop_
_entity.id
_entity.type
_entity.pdbx_description
1 polymer ?
#
loop_
_entity_poly.entity_id
_entity_poly.type
_entity_poly.pdbx_seq_one_letter_code
_entity_poly.pdbx_strand_id
1 'polypeptide(L)'
;MDLDRITHPLRLAKGSHLPGSGKGCAMNVISYINGDAQITDFPSCSARPLAVLVQSCNDLLAGPDGYLSPENSVLALDLAWETVGTADAPGSVVHAWLAELLVNPSWGVVRYAKLSAIKAIVDIAELHRAAASGHMPPFAEWVAAERAACAADSSLQGPGLYAVRSACESTALVDSHLRVTIEEVTAHAVRAHALARGGTMAGRVVELTRQAIRSWRDLAGLDKTGTIAPAVDSTARLIAVPA
;
A
#
# COMPACT_ATOMS: atom_id res chain seq x y z
N MET A 1 23.04 16.10 13.20
CA MET A 1 22.74 15.71 11.82
C MET A 1 23.63 16.58 10.94
N ASP A 2 24.62 15.99 10.28
CA ASP A 2 25.61 16.71 9.49
C ASP A 2 25.08 16.88 8.06
N LEU A 3 24.28 17.93 7.87
CA LEU A 3 23.59 18.26 6.62
C LEU A 3 24.58 18.67 5.50
N ASP A 4 25.84 18.90 5.84
CA ASP A 4 26.89 19.41 4.95
C ASP A 4 27.47 18.33 4.01
N ARG A 5 27.09 17.06 4.19
CA ARG A 5 27.49 15.93 3.31
C ARG A 5 26.62 15.74 2.07
N ILE A 6 25.49 16.45 1.96
CA ILE A 6 24.62 16.35 0.77
C ILE A 6 25.12 17.36 -0.27
N THR A 7 26.11 16.96 -1.06
CA THR A 7 26.70 17.81 -2.12
C THR A 7 25.78 18.02 -3.32
N HIS A 8 24.71 17.23 -3.43
CA HIS A 8 23.67 17.32 -4.46
C HIS A 8 22.31 16.98 -3.80
N PRO A 9 21.22 17.72 -4.06
CA PRO A 9 19.91 17.38 -3.53
C PRO A 9 19.55 15.93 -3.86
N LEU A 10 19.10 15.15 -2.87
CA LEU A 10 18.63 13.79 -3.11
C LEU A 10 17.50 13.84 -4.15
N ARG A 11 17.73 13.28 -5.34
CA ARG A 11 16.70 13.16 -6.39
C ARG A 11 16.12 11.75 -6.31
N LEU A 12 14.82 11.67 -6.14
CA LEU A 12 14.15 10.38 -6.17
C LEU A 12 14.22 9.80 -7.58
N ALA A 13 14.45 8.49 -7.65
CA ALA A 13 14.66 7.77 -8.89
C ALA A 13 13.78 6.52 -8.95
N LYS A 14 13.52 6.07 -10.17
CA LYS A 14 12.78 4.86 -10.48
C LYS A 14 13.58 3.60 -10.17
N GLY A 15 12.90 2.61 -9.61
CA GLY A 15 13.38 1.26 -9.40
C GLY A 15 14.16 1.08 -8.10
N SER A 16 14.55 -0.17 -7.85
CA SER A 16 15.40 -0.52 -6.71
C SER A 16 16.85 -0.16 -6.98
N HIS A 17 17.56 0.30 -5.94
CA HIS A 17 18.92 0.81 -6.08
C HIS A 17 19.89 0.12 -5.11
N LEU A 18 21.12 -0.08 -5.57
CA LEU A 18 22.19 -0.61 -4.72
C LEU A 18 22.70 0.48 -3.76
N PRO A 19 23.17 0.09 -2.56
CA PRO A 19 23.87 1.00 -1.65
C PRO A 19 25.00 1.74 -2.35
N GLY A 20 25.12 3.05 -2.11
CA GLY A 20 26.17 3.89 -2.66
C GLY A 20 25.93 4.41 -4.09
N SER A 21 24.80 4.08 -4.73
CA SER A 21 24.47 4.55 -6.08
C SER A 21 24.11 6.04 -6.19
N GLY A 22 23.87 6.72 -5.06
CA GLY A 22 23.38 8.10 -5.01
C GLY A 22 21.92 8.25 -5.45
N LYS A 23 21.19 7.15 -5.61
CA LYS A 23 19.77 7.09 -6.01
C LYS A 23 18.94 6.41 -4.94
N GLY A 24 17.68 6.78 -4.83
CA GLY A 24 16.71 6.16 -3.92
C GLY A 24 15.29 6.44 -4.35
N CYS A 25 14.36 5.53 -4.05
CA CYS A 25 12.93 5.79 -4.14
C CYS A 25 12.42 6.42 -2.83
N ALA A 26 11.15 6.86 -2.82
CA ALA A 26 10.53 7.41 -1.62
C ALA A 26 10.60 6.45 -0.41
N MET A 27 10.45 5.13 -0.61
CA MET A 27 10.53 4.16 0.49
C MET A 27 11.94 4.04 1.07
N ASN A 28 13.00 4.25 0.29
CA ASN A 28 14.37 4.29 0.82
C ASN A 28 14.58 5.48 1.75
N VAL A 29 13.95 6.61 1.46
CA VAL A 29 13.96 7.78 2.35
C VAL A 29 13.29 7.44 3.68
N ILE A 30 12.14 6.76 3.64
CA ILE A 30 11.45 6.32 4.87
C ILE A 30 12.32 5.34 5.66
N SER A 31 12.92 4.35 4.98
CA SER A 31 13.84 3.39 5.59
C SER A 31 15.02 4.08 6.30
N TYR A 32 15.60 5.10 5.64
CA TYR A 32 16.69 5.89 6.20
C TYR A 32 16.26 6.68 7.43
N ILE A 33 15.12 7.39 7.36
CA ILE A 33 14.63 8.20 8.48
C ILE A 33 14.20 7.33 9.66
N ASN A 34 13.58 6.17 9.39
CA ASN A 34 13.23 5.19 10.42
C ASN A 34 14.47 4.59 11.12
N GLY A 35 15.64 4.67 10.50
CA GLY A 35 16.87 4.11 11.04
C GLY A 35 17.00 2.61 10.83
N ASP A 36 16.42 2.08 9.74
CA ASP A 36 16.60 0.67 9.39
C ASP A 36 18.09 0.33 9.23
N ALA A 37 18.51 -0.84 9.73
CA ALA A 37 19.91 -1.28 9.65
C ALA A 37 20.43 -1.40 8.21
N GLN A 38 19.53 -1.67 7.25
CA GLN A 38 19.80 -1.66 5.82
C GLN A 38 18.71 -0.87 5.12
N ILE A 39 19.12 0.08 4.27
CA ILE A 39 18.18 0.85 3.46
C ILE A 39 17.49 -0.07 2.47
N THR A 40 16.17 -0.08 2.50
CA THR A 40 15.32 -1.00 1.73
C THR A 40 14.11 -0.29 1.15
N ASP A 41 13.46 -0.93 0.17
CA ASP A 41 12.17 -0.49 -0.37
C ASP A 41 10.99 -0.91 0.53
N PHE A 42 11.25 -1.72 1.57
CA PHE A 42 10.27 -2.20 2.55
C PHE A 42 10.67 -1.82 3.97
N PRO A 43 10.53 -0.54 4.36
CA PRO A 43 10.92 -0.07 5.68
C PRO A 43 10.21 -0.84 6.78
N SER A 44 10.90 -1.08 7.89
CA SER A 44 10.32 -1.86 9.01
C SER A 44 9.09 -1.20 9.65
N CYS A 45 8.94 0.12 9.50
CA CYS A 45 7.78 0.88 9.99
C CYS A 45 6.56 0.90 9.06
N SER A 46 6.69 0.38 7.82
CA SER A 46 5.64 0.45 6.80
C SER A 46 5.09 -0.93 6.47
N ALA A 47 3.77 -1.05 6.36
CA ALA A 47 3.14 -2.26 5.85
C ALA A 47 3.64 -2.55 4.43
N ARG A 48 4.14 -3.77 4.23
CA ARG A 48 4.69 -4.23 2.94
C ARG A 48 3.79 -3.97 1.73
N PRO A 49 2.45 -4.22 1.76
CA PRO A 49 1.61 -3.92 0.60
C PRO A 49 1.51 -2.41 0.31
N LEU A 50 1.51 -1.56 1.34
CA LEU A 50 1.52 -0.10 1.13
C LEU A 50 2.85 0.38 0.54
N ALA A 51 3.97 -0.24 0.93
CA ALA A 51 5.26 0.02 0.31
C ALA A 51 5.27 -0.31 -1.19
N VAL A 52 4.66 -1.44 -1.61
CA VAL A 52 4.52 -1.80 -3.05
C VAL A 52 3.75 -0.74 -3.82
N LEU A 53 2.66 -0.21 -3.24
CA LEU A 53 1.86 0.84 -3.84
C LEU A 53 2.66 2.13 -4.04
N VAL A 54 3.40 2.55 -3.02
CA VAL A 54 4.24 3.76 -3.08
C VAL A 54 5.41 3.59 -4.06
N GLN A 55 6.07 2.43 -4.07
CA GLN A 55 7.11 2.10 -5.06
C GLN A 55 6.55 2.20 -6.49
N SER A 56 5.36 1.64 -6.71
CA SER A 56 4.69 1.71 -8.01
C SER A 56 4.37 3.16 -8.40
N CYS A 57 3.89 3.99 -7.46
CA CYS A 57 3.71 5.43 -7.69
C CYS A 57 5.01 6.12 -8.08
N ASN A 58 6.07 5.91 -7.29
CA ASN A 58 7.39 6.48 -7.52
C ASN A 58 7.87 6.17 -8.96
N ASP A 59 7.80 4.91 -9.35
CA ASP A 59 8.29 4.43 -10.64
C ASP A 59 7.48 4.94 -11.84
N LEU A 60 6.18 5.15 -11.65
CA LEU A 60 5.28 5.67 -12.69
C LEU A 60 5.33 7.19 -12.80
N LEU A 61 5.72 7.89 -11.73
CA LEU A 61 5.89 9.34 -11.70
C LEU A 61 7.26 9.81 -12.19
N ALA A 62 8.23 8.89 -12.29
CA ALA A 62 9.55 9.19 -12.83
C ALA A 62 9.48 9.59 -14.32
N GLY A 63 10.25 10.61 -14.68
CA GLY A 63 10.41 11.07 -16.04
C GLY A 63 11.25 10.12 -16.91
N PRO A 64 11.45 10.45 -18.20
CA PRO A 64 12.25 9.64 -19.12
C PRO A 64 13.71 9.46 -18.70
N ASP A 65 14.26 10.39 -17.90
CA ASP A 65 15.61 10.33 -17.33
C ASP A 65 15.72 9.36 -16.13
N GLY A 66 14.59 8.76 -15.71
CA GLY A 66 14.51 7.86 -14.57
C GLY A 66 14.43 8.57 -13.22
N TYR A 67 14.32 9.90 -13.19
CA TYR A 67 14.19 10.67 -11.97
C TYR A 67 12.81 11.31 -11.86
N LEU A 68 12.35 11.55 -10.63
CA LEU A 68 11.14 12.32 -10.39
C LEU A 68 11.44 13.82 -10.54
N SER A 69 10.45 14.59 -10.99
CA SER A 69 10.47 16.05 -10.87
C SER A 69 10.39 16.45 -9.39
N PRO A 70 10.71 17.71 -9.02
CA PRO A 70 10.51 18.18 -7.65
C PRO A 70 9.09 17.95 -7.12
N GLU A 71 8.07 18.25 -7.94
CA GLU A 71 6.65 18.13 -7.57
C GLU A 71 6.26 16.66 -7.37
N ASN A 72 6.68 15.79 -8.29
CA ASN A 72 6.44 14.35 -8.17
C ASN A 72 7.21 13.74 -7.00
N SER A 73 8.38 14.28 -6.66
CA SER A 73 9.16 13.82 -5.51
C SER A 73 8.44 14.13 -4.20
N VAL A 74 7.89 15.35 -4.06
CA VAL A 74 7.05 15.72 -2.91
C VAL A 74 5.85 14.79 -2.81
N LEU A 75 5.11 14.59 -3.91
CA LEU A 75 3.96 13.70 -3.93
C LEU A 75 4.32 12.26 -3.51
N ALA A 76 5.41 11.70 -4.03
CA ALA A 76 5.84 10.35 -3.67
C ALA A 76 6.25 10.24 -2.20
N LEU A 77 6.90 11.27 -1.65
CA LEU A 77 7.27 11.33 -0.23
C LEU A 77 6.07 11.48 0.68
N ASP A 78 5.09 12.32 0.32
CA ASP A 78 3.85 12.48 1.09
C ASP A 78 3.13 11.13 1.23
N LEU A 79 2.95 10.41 0.11
CA LEU A 79 2.37 9.06 0.12
C LEU A 79 3.21 8.09 0.96
N ALA A 80 4.53 8.15 0.86
CA ALA A 80 5.42 7.29 1.64
C ALA A 80 5.29 7.55 3.15
N TRP A 81 5.15 8.81 3.55
CA TRP A 81 4.95 9.22 4.95
C TRP A 81 3.63 8.74 5.55
N GLU A 82 2.56 8.70 4.77
CA GLU A 82 1.30 8.13 5.25
C GLU A 82 1.39 6.62 5.57
N THR A 83 2.42 5.92 5.08
CA THR A 83 2.66 4.50 5.41
C THR A 83 3.37 4.29 6.74
N VAL A 84 3.93 5.31 7.38
CA VAL A 84 4.67 5.13 8.64
C VAL A 84 3.73 4.71 9.77
N GLY A 85 4.17 3.72 10.55
CA GLY A 85 3.40 3.18 11.68
C GLY A 85 2.35 2.14 11.28
N THR A 86 2.36 1.69 10.02
CA THR A 86 1.37 0.72 9.50
C THR A 86 1.84 -0.73 9.57
N ALA A 87 3.12 -1.00 9.86
CA ALA A 87 3.72 -2.33 9.79
C ALA A 87 3.10 -3.37 10.74
N ASP A 88 2.78 -2.98 11.96
CA ASP A 88 2.34 -3.90 13.02
C ASP A 88 0.83 -4.16 13.02
N ALA A 89 0.17 -4.02 11.87
CA ALA A 89 -1.26 -4.26 11.76
C ALA A 89 -1.59 -5.74 12.00
N PRO A 90 -2.62 -6.07 12.81
CA PRO A 90 -3.02 -7.44 13.05
C PRO A 90 -3.59 -8.08 11.78
N GLY A 91 -3.56 -9.41 11.69
CA GLY A 91 -4.07 -10.16 10.53
C GLY A 91 -5.53 -9.85 10.18
N SER A 92 -6.36 -9.45 11.16
CA SER A 92 -7.74 -9.00 10.92
C SER A 92 -7.80 -7.73 10.06
N VAL A 93 -6.89 -6.77 10.26
CA VAL A 93 -6.77 -5.56 9.42
C VAL A 93 -6.33 -5.95 8.02
N VAL A 94 -5.38 -6.87 7.90
CA VAL A 94 -4.90 -7.37 6.60
C VAL A 94 -6.04 -7.97 5.79
N HIS A 95 -6.83 -8.86 6.39
CA HIS A 95 -7.98 -9.47 5.72
C HIS A 95 -9.08 -8.43 5.40
N ALA A 96 -9.39 -7.53 6.31
CA ALA A 96 -10.38 -6.47 6.04
C ALA A 96 -9.94 -5.57 4.88
N TRP A 97 -8.65 -5.21 4.83
CA TRP A 97 -8.09 -4.38 3.77
C TRP A 97 -8.06 -5.10 2.42
N LEU A 98 -7.76 -6.40 2.40
CA LEU A 98 -7.88 -7.22 1.19
C LEU A 98 -9.31 -7.25 0.67
N ALA A 99 -10.31 -7.41 1.55
CA ALA A 99 -11.70 -7.34 1.13
C ALA A 99 -12.02 -5.97 0.48
N GLU A 100 -11.55 -4.87 1.05
CA GLU A 100 -11.73 -3.54 0.45
C GLU A 100 -10.99 -3.38 -0.89
N LEU A 101 -9.72 -3.81 -0.98
CA LEU A 101 -8.94 -3.82 -2.22
C LEU A 101 -9.65 -4.61 -3.34
N LEU A 102 -10.31 -5.70 -2.98
CA LEU A 102 -11.04 -6.53 -3.93
C LEU A 102 -12.36 -5.90 -4.37
N VAL A 103 -13.22 -5.49 -3.43
CA VAL A 103 -14.64 -5.19 -3.75
C VAL A 103 -15.12 -3.78 -3.41
N ASN A 104 -14.26 -2.87 -2.92
CA ASN A 104 -14.71 -1.50 -2.70
C ASN A 104 -15.19 -0.89 -4.03
N PRO A 105 -16.43 -0.37 -4.12
CA PRO A 105 -17.01 0.08 -5.39
C PRO A 105 -16.28 1.29 -5.99
N SER A 106 -15.64 2.10 -5.14
CA SER A 106 -14.99 3.36 -5.51
C SER A 106 -13.53 3.18 -5.94
N TRP A 107 -12.84 2.16 -5.46
CA TRP A 107 -11.41 1.98 -5.74
C TRP A 107 -10.93 0.54 -5.84
N GLY A 108 -11.72 -0.46 -5.44
CA GLY A 108 -11.33 -1.87 -5.51
C GLY A 108 -11.33 -2.41 -6.94
N VAL A 109 -10.62 -3.53 -7.13
CA VAL A 109 -10.38 -4.10 -8.48
C VAL A 109 -11.63 -4.70 -9.13
N VAL A 110 -12.69 -4.98 -8.38
CA VAL A 110 -13.98 -5.51 -8.89
C VAL A 110 -14.56 -4.66 -10.03
N ARG A 111 -14.29 -3.35 -10.03
CA ARG A 111 -14.76 -2.43 -11.09
C ARG A 111 -14.22 -2.75 -12.48
N TYR A 112 -13.15 -3.53 -12.56
CA TYR A 112 -12.53 -3.97 -13.81
C TYR A 112 -12.97 -5.38 -14.21
N ALA A 113 -13.68 -6.09 -13.35
CA ALA A 113 -14.12 -7.44 -13.60
C ALA A 113 -15.31 -7.47 -14.57
N LYS A 114 -15.34 -8.49 -15.44
CA LYS A 114 -16.54 -8.82 -16.21
C LYS A 114 -17.61 -9.37 -15.26
N LEU A 115 -18.89 -9.25 -15.64
CA LEU A 115 -20.03 -9.78 -14.87
C LEU A 115 -19.83 -11.23 -14.41
N SER A 116 -19.24 -12.07 -15.26
CA SER A 116 -18.95 -13.49 -14.96
C SER A 116 -17.93 -13.70 -13.84
N ALA A 117 -17.04 -12.74 -13.60
CA ALA A 117 -15.97 -12.81 -12.60
C ALA A 117 -16.29 -12.04 -11.30
N ILE A 118 -17.27 -11.12 -11.32
CA ILE A 118 -17.65 -10.33 -10.14
C ILE A 118 -18.01 -11.23 -8.97
N LYS A 119 -18.84 -12.26 -9.20
CA LYS A 119 -19.26 -13.18 -8.13
C LYS A 119 -18.05 -13.84 -7.47
N ALA A 120 -17.09 -14.33 -8.25
CA ALA A 120 -15.92 -15.01 -7.70
C ALA A 120 -15.04 -14.07 -6.85
N ILE A 121 -14.86 -12.82 -7.29
CA ILE A 121 -14.12 -11.81 -6.50
C ILE A 121 -14.88 -11.47 -5.21
N VAL A 122 -16.21 -11.34 -5.28
CA VAL A 122 -17.06 -11.09 -4.10
C VAL A 122 -17.00 -12.26 -3.12
N ASP A 123 -17.11 -13.50 -3.60
CA ASP A 123 -17.04 -14.69 -2.75
C ASP A 123 -15.71 -14.74 -1.98
N ILE A 124 -14.58 -14.47 -2.63
CA ILE A 124 -13.26 -14.40 -1.97
C ILE A 124 -13.18 -13.25 -0.96
N ALA A 125 -13.73 -12.08 -1.30
CA ALA A 125 -13.76 -10.94 -0.38
C ALA A 125 -14.61 -11.23 0.88
N GLU A 126 -15.71 -11.97 0.75
CA GLU A 126 -16.51 -12.40 1.91
C GLU A 126 -15.75 -13.38 2.82
N LEU A 127 -14.93 -14.28 2.27
CA LEU A 127 -14.03 -15.11 3.08
C LEU A 127 -13.04 -14.26 3.87
N HIS A 128 -12.48 -13.21 3.25
CA HIS A 128 -11.63 -12.26 3.95
C HIS A 128 -12.38 -11.47 5.03
N ARG A 129 -13.62 -11.04 4.79
CA ARG A 129 -14.45 -10.37 5.82
C ARG A 129 -14.74 -11.29 7.00
N ALA A 130 -15.06 -12.55 6.74
CA ALA A 130 -15.25 -13.55 7.79
C ALA A 130 -13.98 -13.72 8.63
N ALA A 131 -12.83 -13.91 7.97
CA ALA A 131 -11.54 -14.00 8.65
C ALA A 131 -11.21 -12.74 9.48
N ALA A 132 -11.48 -11.55 8.93
CA ALA A 132 -11.30 -10.29 9.64
C ALA A 132 -12.17 -10.16 10.89
N SER A 133 -13.38 -10.73 10.87
CA SER A 133 -14.30 -10.78 12.01
C SER A 133 -13.93 -11.81 13.09
N GLY A 134 -12.84 -12.56 12.90
CA GLY A 134 -12.38 -13.62 13.80
C GLY A 134 -12.95 -15.01 13.49
N HIS A 135 -13.76 -15.14 12.43
CA HIS A 135 -14.26 -16.42 11.95
C HIS A 135 -13.47 -16.88 10.72
N MET A 136 -12.35 -17.57 10.93
CA MET A 136 -11.54 -18.08 9.83
C MET A 136 -12.28 -19.19 9.08
N PRO A 137 -12.63 -19.01 7.80
CA PRO A 137 -13.28 -20.07 7.03
C PRO A 137 -12.34 -21.27 6.83
N PRO A 138 -12.89 -22.49 6.72
CA PRO A 138 -12.11 -23.69 6.41
C PRO A 138 -11.28 -23.54 5.12
N PHE A 139 -10.06 -24.09 5.12
CA PHE A 139 -9.15 -24.06 3.96
C PHE A 139 -9.80 -24.53 2.64
N ALA A 140 -10.70 -25.53 2.71
CA ALA A 140 -11.42 -26.04 1.56
C ALA A 140 -12.31 -24.98 0.87
N GLU A 141 -12.85 -24.02 1.62
CA GLU A 141 -13.66 -22.93 1.05
C GLU A 141 -12.79 -21.94 0.27
N TRP A 142 -11.61 -21.60 0.78
CA TRP A 142 -10.62 -20.77 0.08
C TRP A 142 -10.19 -21.41 -1.24
N VAL A 143 -9.86 -22.70 -1.22
CA VAL A 143 -9.48 -23.45 -2.42
C VAL A 143 -10.64 -23.56 -3.42
N ALA A 144 -11.87 -23.73 -2.93
CA ALA A 144 -13.04 -23.76 -3.81
C ALA A 144 -13.27 -22.40 -4.50
N ALA A 145 -13.14 -21.31 -3.75
CA ALA A 145 -13.28 -19.95 -4.26
C ALA A 145 -12.17 -19.59 -5.26
N GLU A 146 -10.92 -19.96 -4.97
CA GLU A 146 -9.78 -19.81 -5.88
C GLU A 146 -10.04 -20.52 -7.22
N ARG A 147 -10.43 -21.80 -7.18
CA ARG A 147 -10.73 -22.56 -8.41
C ARG A 147 -11.86 -21.93 -9.22
N ALA A 148 -12.90 -21.41 -8.56
CA ALA A 148 -14.00 -20.72 -9.22
C ALA A 148 -13.53 -19.42 -9.89
N ALA A 149 -12.65 -18.65 -9.24
CA ALA A 149 -12.06 -17.43 -9.79
C ALA A 149 -11.13 -17.74 -10.98
N CYS A 150 -10.23 -18.73 -10.85
CA CYS A 150 -9.34 -19.18 -11.94
C CYS A 150 -10.10 -19.70 -13.16
N ALA A 151 -11.24 -20.38 -12.96
CA ALA A 151 -12.09 -20.81 -14.07
C ALA A 151 -12.66 -19.61 -14.86
N ALA A 152 -13.00 -18.52 -14.17
CA ALA A 152 -13.46 -17.27 -14.77
C ALA A 152 -12.32 -16.52 -15.50
N ASP A 153 -11.05 -16.79 -15.19
CA ASP A 153 -9.87 -16.10 -15.74
C ASP A 153 -9.54 -16.48 -17.19
N SER A 154 -9.89 -17.69 -17.62
CA SER A 154 -9.45 -18.31 -18.89
C SER A 154 -9.70 -17.51 -20.18
N SER A 155 -10.56 -16.48 -20.14
CA SER A 155 -10.88 -15.58 -21.27
C SER A 155 -10.67 -14.09 -20.98
N LEU A 156 -10.06 -13.76 -19.84
CA LEU A 156 -9.84 -12.38 -19.42
C LEU A 156 -8.53 -11.82 -19.99
N GLN A 157 -8.54 -10.52 -20.26
CA GLN A 157 -7.40 -9.77 -20.76
C GLN A 157 -7.41 -8.37 -20.12
N GLY A 158 -6.24 -7.72 -20.08
CA GLY A 158 -6.11 -6.36 -19.57
C GLY A 158 -6.51 -6.24 -18.09
N PRO A 159 -7.21 -5.17 -17.67
CA PRO A 159 -7.51 -4.90 -16.26
C PRO A 159 -8.27 -6.02 -15.54
N GLY A 160 -9.23 -6.67 -16.21
CA GLY A 160 -10.05 -7.71 -15.61
C GLY A 160 -9.28 -8.99 -15.25
N LEU A 161 -8.28 -9.36 -16.07
CA LEU A 161 -7.36 -10.46 -15.79
C LEU A 161 -6.61 -10.21 -14.47
N TYR A 162 -6.08 -9.00 -14.32
CA TYR A 162 -5.33 -8.63 -13.11
C TYR A 162 -6.23 -8.47 -11.87
N ALA A 163 -7.50 -8.08 -12.04
CA ALA A 163 -8.47 -8.08 -10.95
C ALA A 163 -8.74 -9.49 -10.42
N VAL A 164 -8.94 -10.47 -11.32
CA VAL A 164 -9.15 -11.87 -10.92
C VAL A 164 -7.88 -12.47 -10.31
N ARG A 165 -6.70 -12.23 -10.88
CA ARG A 165 -5.43 -12.69 -10.28
C ARG A 165 -5.20 -12.13 -8.88
N SER A 166 -5.51 -10.85 -8.66
CA SER A 166 -5.44 -10.26 -7.31
C SER A 166 -6.33 -11.03 -6.32
N ALA A 167 -7.56 -11.39 -6.73
CA ALA A 167 -8.44 -12.22 -5.91
C ALA A 167 -7.91 -13.64 -5.69
N CYS A 168 -7.48 -14.35 -6.74
CA CYS A 168 -6.96 -15.72 -6.61
C CYS A 168 -5.76 -15.78 -5.66
N GLU A 169 -4.75 -14.94 -5.90
CA GLU A 169 -3.52 -14.91 -5.10
C GLU A 169 -3.78 -14.51 -3.64
N SER A 170 -4.86 -13.76 -3.36
CA SER A 170 -5.23 -13.40 -1.99
C SER A 170 -5.68 -14.61 -1.15
N THR A 171 -6.16 -15.68 -1.79
CA THR A 171 -6.54 -16.92 -1.10
C THR A 171 -5.32 -17.70 -0.61
N ALA A 172 -4.17 -17.58 -1.28
CA ALA A 172 -2.93 -18.26 -0.91
C ALA A 172 -2.32 -17.76 0.41
N LEU A 173 -2.73 -16.58 0.90
CA LEU A 173 -2.32 -16.06 2.21
C LEU A 173 -2.79 -16.93 3.39
N VAL A 174 -3.79 -17.79 3.16
CA VAL A 174 -4.32 -18.72 4.16
C VAL A 174 -3.59 -20.07 4.11
N ASP A 175 -2.87 -20.35 3.02
CA ASP A 175 -2.04 -21.54 2.90
C ASP A 175 -0.64 -21.30 3.50
N SER A 176 -0.34 -21.91 4.65
CA SER A 176 0.99 -21.85 5.25
C SER A 176 2.10 -22.46 4.38
N HIS A 177 1.76 -23.23 3.35
CA HIS A 177 2.70 -23.87 2.43
C HIS A 177 3.00 -23.03 1.17
N LEU A 178 2.15 -22.08 0.80
CA LEU A 178 2.38 -21.20 -0.35
C LEU A 178 3.02 -19.89 0.10
N ARG A 179 4.16 -19.54 -0.50
CA ARG A 179 4.88 -18.28 -0.26
C ARG A 179 4.36 -17.14 -1.14
N VAL A 180 3.05 -17.03 -1.32
CA VAL A 180 2.48 -15.84 -1.96
C VAL A 180 2.45 -14.76 -0.90
N THR A 181 3.15 -13.65 -1.15
CA THR A 181 3.11 -12.50 -0.25
C THR A 181 1.96 -11.59 -0.65
N ILE A 182 1.41 -10.85 0.31
CA ILE A 182 0.39 -9.82 0.06
C ILE A 182 0.85 -8.76 -0.97
N GLU A 183 2.16 -8.69 -1.22
CA GLU A 183 2.78 -7.85 -2.23
C GLU A 183 2.36 -8.25 -3.64
N GLU A 184 2.26 -9.55 -3.95
CA GLU A 184 1.87 -10.01 -5.30
C GLU A 184 0.39 -9.70 -5.57
N VAL A 185 -0.47 -9.91 -4.57
CA VAL A 185 -1.88 -9.48 -4.59
C VAL A 185 -1.99 -7.99 -4.91
N THR A 186 -1.17 -7.19 -4.24
CA THR A 186 -1.12 -5.74 -4.41
C THR A 186 -0.56 -5.36 -5.78
N ALA A 187 0.48 -6.04 -6.27
CA ALA A 187 1.06 -5.82 -7.59
C ALA A 187 0.05 -6.13 -8.71
N HIS A 188 -0.77 -7.18 -8.56
CA HIS A 188 -1.90 -7.43 -9.47
C HIS A 188 -2.93 -6.31 -9.43
N ALA A 189 -3.29 -5.80 -8.26
CA ALA A 189 -4.20 -4.65 -8.16
C ALA A 189 -3.63 -3.40 -8.84
N VAL A 190 -2.36 -3.07 -8.62
CA VAL A 190 -1.65 -1.99 -9.33
C VAL A 190 -1.74 -2.19 -10.85
N ARG A 191 -1.45 -3.40 -11.35
CA ARG A 191 -1.54 -3.70 -12.79
C ARG A 191 -2.96 -3.54 -13.34
N ALA A 192 -3.99 -3.92 -12.59
CA ALA A 192 -5.38 -3.70 -12.98
C ALA A 192 -5.69 -2.21 -13.15
N HIS A 193 -5.28 -1.37 -12.17
CA HIS A 193 -5.44 0.08 -12.25
C HIS A 193 -4.60 0.72 -13.35
N ALA A 194 -3.34 0.29 -13.51
CA ALA A 194 -2.43 0.83 -14.50
C ALA A 194 -2.93 0.63 -15.93
N LEU A 195 -3.51 -0.54 -16.22
CA LEU A 195 -4.04 -0.90 -17.53
C LEU A 195 -5.47 -0.38 -17.80
N ALA A 196 -6.14 0.14 -16.78
CA ALA A 196 -7.50 0.66 -16.92
C ALA A 196 -7.56 1.86 -17.88
N ARG A 197 -8.73 2.08 -18.50
CA ARG A 197 -8.97 3.24 -19.37
C ARG A 197 -9.32 4.49 -18.54
N GLY A 198 -9.01 5.66 -19.09
CA GLY A 198 -9.38 6.97 -18.53
C GLY A 198 -8.33 7.56 -17.57
N GLY A 199 -7.91 8.80 -17.82
CA GLY A 199 -6.81 9.45 -17.09
C GLY A 199 -5.42 8.89 -17.43
N THR A 200 -4.39 9.32 -16.71
CA THR A 200 -3.02 8.81 -16.86
C THR A 200 -2.80 7.56 -16.00
N MET A 201 -1.89 6.67 -16.42
CA MET A 201 -1.50 5.48 -15.64
C MET A 201 -1.01 5.87 -14.24
N ALA A 202 -0.10 6.84 -14.17
CA ALA A 202 0.41 7.36 -12.89
C ALA A 202 -0.72 7.93 -12.02
N GLY A 203 -1.63 8.72 -12.59
CA GLY A 203 -2.75 9.30 -11.84
C GLY A 203 -3.69 8.24 -11.24
N ARG A 204 -3.98 7.16 -11.97
CA ARG A 204 -4.80 6.05 -11.45
C ARG A 204 -4.13 5.30 -10.30
N VAL A 205 -2.81 5.07 -10.40
CA VAL A 205 -2.06 4.36 -9.36
C VAL A 205 -1.86 5.27 -8.13
N VAL A 206 -1.61 6.57 -8.31
CA VAL A 206 -1.59 7.54 -7.19
C VAL A 206 -2.92 7.55 -6.45
N GLU A 207 -4.06 7.58 -7.16
CA GLU A 207 -5.37 7.57 -6.49
C GLU A 207 -5.65 6.24 -5.78
N LEU A 208 -5.33 5.10 -6.41
CA LEU A 208 -5.37 3.79 -5.74
C LEU A 208 -4.56 3.83 -4.44
N THR A 209 -3.30 4.29 -4.50
CA THR A 209 -2.40 4.33 -3.35
C THR A 209 -2.97 5.18 -2.22
N ARG A 210 -3.53 6.37 -2.51
CA ARG A 210 -4.19 7.21 -1.49
C ARG A 210 -5.38 6.53 -0.84
N GLN A 211 -6.23 5.88 -1.62
CA GLN A 211 -7.42 5.19 -1.10
C GLN A 211 -7.02 3.98 -0.25
N ALA A 212 -6.05 3.21 -0.72
CA ALA A 212 -5.57 2.01 -0.07
C ALA A 212 -4.83 2.32 1.24
N ILE A 213 -4.01 3.37 1.30
CA ILE A 213 -3.36 3.81 2.53
C ILE A 213 -4.40 4.28 3.55
N ARG A 214 -5.32 5.18 3.16
CA ARG A 214 -6.41 5.64 4.04
C ARG A 214 -7.23 4.48 4.60
N SER A 215 -7.66 3.56 3.73
CA SER A 215 -8.40 2.37 4.15
C SER A 215 -7.63 1.53 5.16
N TRP A 216 -6.31 1.31 4.97
CA TRP A 216 -5.49 0.59 5.94
C TRP A 216 -5.45 1.30 7.28
N ARG A 217 -5.18 2.61 7.29
CA ARG A 217 -5.08 3.42 8.50
C ARG A 217 -6.40 3.46 9.27
N ASP A 218 -7.51 3.60 8.57
CA ASP A 218 -8.86 3.58 9.14
C ASP A 218 -9.18 2.23 9.81
N LEU A 219 -8.90 1.13 9.09
CA LEU A 219 -9.10 -0.23 9.60
C LEU A 219 -8.20 -0.54 10.81
N ALA A 220 -6.95 -0.05 10.78
CA ALA A 220 -6.01 -0.17 11.89
C ALA A 220 -6.30 0.81 13.05
N GLY A 221 -7.21 1.77 12.87
CA GLY A 221 -7.53 2.78 13.86
C GLY A 221 -6.42 3.80 14.12
N LEU A 222 -5.47 3.96 13.20
CA LEU A 222 -4.30 4.83 13.36
C LEU A 222 -4.65 6.32 13.35
N ASP A 223 -5.78 6.68 12.74
CA ASP A 223 -6.23 8.07 12.60
C ASP A 223 -7.29 8.47 13.66
N LYS A 224 -7.65 7.57 14.57
CA LYS A 224 -8.58 7.85 15.67
C LYS A 224 -7.89 8.63 16.79
N THR A 225 -7.84 9.95 16.66
CA THR A 225 -7.43 10.84 17.75
C THR A 225 -8.57 11.01 18.76
N GLY A 226 -8.39 10.45 19.96
CA GLY A 226 -9.34 10.55 21.07
C GLY A 226 -8.61 10.77 22.39
N THR A 227 -7.94 11.93 22.54
CA THR A 227 -7.75 12.76 23.75
C THR A 227 -6.42 13.50 23.62
N ILE A 228 -6.43 14.66 22.96
CA ILE A 228 -5.43 15.70 23.24
C ILE A 228 -5.88 16.31 24.56
N ALA A 229 -5.24 15.94 25.67
CA ALA A 229 -5.35 16.73 26.89
C ALA A 229 -4.84 18.14 26.56
N PRO A 230 -5.54 19.22 26.96
CA PRO A 230 -5.05 20.56 26.69
C PRO A 230 -3.68 20.70 27.34
N ALA A 231 -2.68 21.03 26.53
CA ALA A 231 -1.35 21.36 27.00
C ALA A 231 -1.48 22.46 28.06
N VAL A 232 -1.08 22.15 29.29
CA VAL A 232 -1.08 23.11 30.39
C VAL A 232 0.01 24.14 30.07
N ASP A 233 -0.42 25.34 29.70
CA ASP A 233 0.44 26.51 29.53
C ASP A 233 1.21 26.74 30.84
N SER A 234 2.48 26.34 30.84
CA SER A 234 3.38 26.43 31.98
C SER A 234 4.50 27.44 31.68
N THR A 235 4.21 28.52 30.97
CA THR A 235 5.18 29.58 30.68
C THR A 235 4.63 30.98 30.90
N ALA A 236 3.96 31.19 32.04
CA ALA A 236 3.64 32.52 32.53
C ALA A 236 3.68 32.59 34.07
N ARG A 237 4.88 32.51 34.65
CA ARG A 237 5.27 33.15 35.92
C ARG A 237 6.69 32.74 36.29
N LEU A 238 7.63 33.68 36.12
CA LEU A 238 8.77 34.00 37.01
C LEU A 238 9.88 34.70 36.20
N ILE A 239 9.60 35.92 35.75
CA ILE A 239 10.64 36.94 35.64
C ILE A 239 10.18 38.10 36.50
N ALA A 240 10.66 38.13 37.74
CA ALA A 240 10.70 39.31 38.57
C ALA A 240 12.16 39.47 39.01
N VAL A 241 12.85 40.41 38.38
CA VAL A 241 14.16 40.91 38.80
C VAL A 241 13.90 42.03 39.80
N PRO A 242 14.40 41.99 41.04
CA PRO A 242 14.38 43.15 41.92
C PRO A 242 15.61 44.03 41.68
N ALA A 243 15.37 45.34 41.80
CA ALA A 243 16.37 46.41 41.86
C ALA A 243 17.10 46.45 43.21
#